data_AF-A0A433SHP0-F1
#
_entry.id   AF-A0A433SHP0-F1
#
_cell.length_a   1.000
_cell.length_b   1.000
_cell.length_c   1.000
_cell.angle_alpha   90.00
_cell.angle_beta   90.00
_cell.angle_gamma   90.00
#
_symmetry.space_group_name_H-M   'P 1'
#
loop_
_entity.id
_entity.type
_entity.pdbx_description
1 polymer ?
#
loop_
_entity_poly.entity_id
_entity_poly.type
_entity_poly.pdbx_seq_one_letter_code
_entity_poly.pdbx_strand_id
1 'polypeptide(L)'
;MVFQQVNVGATADDGTGDPLRPAFQKLNANTTETQAQLAAKADAQDIGERLDSQQEQIDSKASQASVTELTQRVQDNTTAIGNVKNATTPAALSGSGLKASTDGTKIDVNHGDGLTVDSNGALVVDPDLIESIEGKADQEALQAVAETIGENTSRIQSLEDSAVDAVDLAGPGLKAQDGKLTPNIGSGLEISTSNQLQLAADFVETVNGKADEETVLAVAEVVGNMQTSKVDVSAKATSADIQNGAADKWVDAAGLVQYMSDRFAIIYPNGGNAASPANVTINNRYTIPTPFPGHEIDFRIQLQFGGEWSCVASYNYYNSGGIGIVADVVNDVLRVQTGSYALFGSPAGTLNVFVGASQTTTAPCRIKVWRVD
;
A
#
# COMPACT_ATOMS: atom_id res chain seq x y z
N MET A 1 26.93 -31.74 7.72
CA MET A 1 28.23 -32.23 8.27
C MET A 1 29.13 -32.72 7.13
N VAL A 2 30.44 -32.84 7.35
CA VAL A 2 31.39 -33.37 6.35
C VAL A 2 31.35 -34.90 6.37
N PHE A 3 31.35 -35.53 5.18
CA PHE A 3 31.41 -36.99 5.04
C PHE A 3 32.65 -37.56 5.75
N GLN A 4 32.44 -38.53 6.64
CA GLN A 4 33.53 -39.12 7.42
C GLN A 4 34.04 -40.38 6.73
N GLN A 5 35.27 -40.34 6.24
CA GLN A 5 35.91 -41.52 5.64
C GLN A 5 36.30 -42.54 6.72
N VAL A 6 35.96 -43.81 6.47
CA VAL A 6 36.45 -44.95 7.26
C VAL A 6 37.89 -45.23 6.83
N ASN A 7 38.83 -45.19 7.79
CA ASN A 7 40.22 -45.56 7.54
C ASN A 7 40.33 -47.09 7.56
N VAL A 8 40.77 -47.69 6.45
CA VAL A 8 40.93 -49.15 6.32
C VAL A 8 42.36 -49.63 6.57
N GLY A 9 43.28 -48.72 6.92
CA GLY A 9 44.71 -48.99 6.99
C GLY A 9 45.41 -48.81 5.64
N ALA A 10 46.75 -48.83 5.65
CA ALA A 10 47.57 -48.74 4.45
C ALA A 10 47.76 -50.12 3.79
N THR A 11 47.84 -51.16 4.60
CA THR A 11 47.95 -52.56 4.19
C THR A 11 47.10 -53.46 5.08
N ALA A 12 46.79 -54.67 4.60
CA ALA A 12 46.07 -55.65 5.41
C ALA A 12 46.80 -55.91 6.74
N ASP A 13 46.04 -55.95 7.84
CA ASP A 13 46.49 -56.27 9.19
C ASP A 13 47.57 -55.36 9.79
N ASP A 14 47.75 -54.13 9.28
CA ASP A 14 48.75 -53.18 9.79
C ASP A 14 48.37 -52.50 11.12
N GLY A 15 47.14 -52.70 11.59
CA GLY A 15 46.62 -52.14 12.84
C GLY A 15 46.40 -50.62 12.82
N THR A 16 46.58 -49.95 11.68
CA THR A 16 46.40 -48.50 11.53
C THR A 16 44.98 -48.09 11.11
N GLY A 17 44.16 -49.05 10.69
CA GLY A 17 42.75 -48.85 10.35
C GLY A 17 41.87 -48.50 11.55
N ASP A 18 40.70 -47.94 11.28
CA ASP A 18 39.68 -47.72 12.31
C ASP A 18 39.23 -49.06 12.89
N PRO A 19 39.16 -49.19 14.22
CA PRO A 19 38.46 -50.32 14.82
C PRO A 19 36.99 -50.34 14.37
N LEU A 20 36.37 -51.52 14.33
CA LEU A 20 35.00 -51.70 13.80
C LEU A 20 33.97 -50.74 14.43
N ARG A 21 34.08 -50.48 15.73
CA ARG A 21 33.14 -49.61 16.43
C ARG A 21 33.19 -48.15 15.91
N PRO A 22 34.35 -47.45 15.92
CA PRO A 22 34.50 -46.16 15.25
C PRO A 22 34.08 -46.15 13.76
N ALA A 23 34.42 -47.20 13.00
CA ALA A 23 34.03 -47.31 11.60
C ALA A 23 32.49 -47.32 11.41
N PHE A 24 31.78 -48.12 12.21
CA PHE A 24 30.31 -48.15 12.19
C PHE A 24 29.68 -46.85 12.69
N GLN A 25 30.30 -46.14 13.63
CA GLN A 25 29.83 -44.81 14.05
C GLN A 25 29.93 -43.80 12.90
N LYS A 26 31.04 -43.79 12.15
CA LYS A 26 31.20 -42.96 10.95
C LYS A 26 30.16 -43.31 9.88
N LEU A 27 29.95 -44.60 9.63
CA LEU A 27 28.95 -45.08 8.67
C LEU A 27 27.52 -44.64 9.04
N ASN A 28 27.15 -44.80 10.31
CA ASN A 28 25.84 -44.36 10.81
C ASN A 28 25.69 -42.84 10.67
N ALA A 29 26.71 -42.06 11.05
CA ALA A 29 26.68 -40.60 10.90
C ALA A 29 26.50 -40.17 9.44
N ASN A 30 27.25 -40.77 8.50
CA ASN A 30 27.11 -40.49 7.07
C ASN A 30 25.73 -40.88 6.54
N THR A 31 25.17 -41.99 7.00
CA THR A 31 23.84 -42.47 6.58
C THR A 31 22.74 -41.54 7.09
N THR A 32 22.81 -41.11 8.36
CA THR A 32 21.88 -40.13 8.94
C THR A 32 21.94 -38.80 8.19
N GLU A 33 23.13 -38.31 7.86
CA GLU A 33 23.29 -37.08 7.07
C GLU A 33 22.68 -37.23 5.67
N THR A 34 22.93 -38.37 4.99
CA THR A 34 22.39 -38.63 3.64
C THR A 34 20.86 -38.67 3.67
N GLN A 35 20.26 -39.30 4.69
CA GLN A 35 18.81 -39.34 4.87
C GLN A 35 18.24 -37.93 5.12
N ALA A 36 18.90 -37.12 5.93
CA ALA A 36 18.50 -35.74 6.17
C ALA A 36 18.56 -34.88 4.89
N GLN A 37 19.61 -35.03 4.09
CA GLN A 37 19.75 -34.33 2.79
C GLN A 37 18.68 -34.77 1.79
N LEU A 38 18.33 -36.06 1.75
CA LEU A 38 17.28 -36.57 0.88
C LEU A 38 15.89 -36.05 1.30
N ALA A 39 15.61 -35.98 2.60
CA ALA A 39 14.38 -35.40 3.13
C ALA A 39 14.28 -33.91 2.78
N ALA A 40 15.33 -33.13 3.00
CA ALA A 40 15.36 -31.70 2.64
C ALA A 40 15.15 -31.48 1.13
N LYS A 41 15.66 -32.37 0.27
CA LYS A 41 15.43 -32.31 -1.18
C LYS A 41 13.97 -32.62 -1.55
N ALA A 42 13.35 -33.57 -0.86
CA ALA A 42 11.93 -33.88 -1.05
C ALA A 42 11.04 -32.71 -0.64
N ASP A 43 11.33 -32.07 0.50
CA ASP A 43 10.61 -30.88 0.97
C ASP A 43 10.77 -29.70 -0.01
N ALA A 44 11.98 -29.50 -0.56
CA ALA A 44 12.21 -28.46 -1.57
C ALA A 44 11.42 -28.72 -2.86
N GLN A 45 11.27 -29.98 -3.26
CA GLN A 45 10.44 -30.36 -4.42
C GLN A 45 8.95 -30.09 -4.14
N ASP A 46 8.43 -30.48 -2.97
CA ASP A 46 7.04 -30.19 -2.57
C ASP A 46 6.76 -28.68 -2.54
N ILE A 47 7.69 -27.88 -2.01
CA ILE A 47 7.59 -26.42 -2.02
C ILE A 47 7.55 -25.89 -3.46
N GLY A 48 8.39 -26.41 -4.36
CA GLY A 48 8.38 -26.05 -5.78
C GLY A 48 7.04 -26.33 -6.45
N GLU A 49 6.51 -27.55 -6.29
CA GLU A 49 5.21 -27.97 -6.85
C GLU A 49 4.05 -27.10 -6.30
N ARG A 50 4.10 -26.73 -5.02
CA ARG A 50 3.12 -25.83 -4.40
C ARG A 50 3.19 -24.41 -4.93
N LEU A 51 4.39 -23.87 -5.17
CA LEU A 51 4.58 -22.53 -5.76
C LEU A 51 4.07 -22.49 -7.20
N ASP A 52 4.39 -23.51 -8.00
CA ASP A 52 3.90 -23.61 -9.39
C ASP A 52 2.36 -23.66 -9.41
N SER A 53 1.74 -24.44 -8.51
CA SER A 53 0.28 -24.49 -8.37
C SER A 53 -0.33 -23.15 -7.94
N GLN A 54 0.31 -22.42 -7.02
CA GLN A 54 -0.14 -21.09 -6.60
C GLN A 54 -0.05 -20.07 -7.73
N GLN A 55 1.02 -20.10 -8.53
CA GLN A 55 1.19 -19.22 -9.68
C GLN A 55 0.08 -19.45 -10.72
N GLU A 56 -0.24 -20.71 -11.05
CA GLU A 56 -1.33 -21.05 -11.97
C GLU A 56 -2.70 -20.53 -11.47
N GLN A 57 -2.96 -20.59 -10.15
CA GLN A 57 -4.17 -20.04 -9.56
C GLN A 57 -4.22 -18.51 -9.63
N ILE A 58 -3.09 -17.82 -9.46
CA ILE A 58 -2.99 -16.37 -9.59
C ILE A 58 -3.29 -15.95 -11.03
N ASP A 59 -2.66 -16.59 -12.01
CA ASP A 59 -2.84 -16.27 -13.43
C ASP A 59 -4.28 -16.52 -13.90
N SER A 60 -4.91 -17.60 -13.41
CA SER A 60 -6.33 -17.89 -13.65
C SER A 60 -7.25 -16.80 -13.07
N LYS A 61 -7.01 -16.36 -11.82
CA LYS A 61 -7.80 -15.30 -11.17
C LYS A 61 -7.63 -13.94 -11.86
N ALA A 62 -6.40 -13.58 -12.23
CA ALA A 62 -6.10 -12.34 -12.95
C ALA A 62 -6.81 -12.29 -14.32
N SER A 63 -6.80 -13.43 -15.03
CA SER A 63 -7.50 -13.59 -16.31
C SER A 63 -9.03 -13.46 -16.15
N GLN A 64 -9.61 -14.05 -15.10
CA GLN A 64 -11.05 -13.95 -14.84
C GLN A 64 -11.49 -12.54 -14.43
N ALA A 65 -10.71 -11.86 -13.57
CA ALA A 65 -11.02 -10.51 -13.10
C ALA A 65 -11.04 -9.50 -14.25
N SER A 66 -10.01 -9.52 -15.10
CA SER A 66 -9.91 -8.60 -16.25
C SER A 66 -11.04 -8.79 -17.27
N VAL A 67 -11.42 -10.04 -17.57
CA VAL A 67 -12.53 -10.32 -18.50
C VAL A 67 -13.87 -9.90 -17.91
N THR A 68 -14.11 -10.16 -16.61
CA THR A 68 -15.37 -9.81 -15.95
C THR A 68 -15.55 -8.30 -15.86
N GLU A 69 -14.51 -7.57 -15.43
CA GLU A 69 -14.57 -6.11 -15.32
C GLU A 69 -14.70 -5.44 -16.69
N LEU A 70 -13.98 -5.92 -17.70
CA LEU A 70 -14.11 -5.39 -19.07
C LEU A 70 -15.51 -5.67 -19.64
N THR A 71 -16.04 -6.87 -19.42
CA THR A 71 -17.40 -7.24 -19.86
C THR A 71 -18.44 -6.34 -19.19
N GLN A 72 -18.32 -6.11 -17.88
CA GLN A 72 -19.21 -5.23 -17.15
C GLN A 72 -19.11 -3.79 -17.66
N ARG A 73 -17.90 -3.25 -17.85
CA ARG A 73 -17.69 -1.90 -18.40
C ARG A 73 -18.25 -1.75 -19.82
N VAL A 74 -18.10 -2.76 -20.67
CA VAL A 74 -18.70 -2.77 -22.01
C VAL A 74 -20.23 -2.78 -21.91
N GLN A 75 -20.81 -3.55 -20.99
CA GLN A 75 -22.24 -3.63 -20.78
C GLN A 75 -22.82 -2.32 -20.20
N ASP A 76 -22.13 -1.71 -19.24
CA ASP A 76 -22.47 -0.41 -18.66
C ASP A 76 -22.41 0.69 -19.71
N ASN A 77 -21.33 0.72 -20.51
CA ASN A 77 -21.19 1.65 -21.62
C ASN A 77 -22.26 1.42 -22.69
N THR A 78 -22.58 0.16 -23.01
CA THR A 78 -23.64 -0.17 -23.97
C THR A 78 -25.02 0.23 -23.44
N THR A 79 -25.25 0.17 -22.12
CA THR A 79 -26.51 0.61 -21.50
C THR A 79 -26.60 2.14 -21.47
N ALA A 80 -25.49 2.83 -21.15
CA ALA A 80 -25.40 4.28 -21.22
C ALA A 80 -25.59 4.79 -22.67
N ILE A 81 -25.01 4.11 -23.66
CA ILE A 81 -25.18 4.40 -25.09
C ILE A 81 -26.52 3.87 -25.62
N GLY A 82 -27.16 2.90 -24.95
CA GLY A 82 -28.38 2.22 -25.36
C GLY A 82 -29.64 3.09 -25.38
N ASN A 83 -29.54 4.32 -24.88
CA ASN A 83 -30.53 5.38 -25.09
C ASN A 83 -30.22 6.30 -26.29
N VAL A 84 -29.03 6.21 -26.85
CA VAL A 84 -28.67 6.69 -28.19
C VAL A 84 -28.82 5.54 -29.18
N LYS A 85 -29.97 4.84 -29.12
CA LYS A 85 -30.32 3.96 -30.24
C LYS A 85 -30.33 4.83 -31.48
N ASN A 86 -29.68 4.31 -32.51
CA ASN A 86 -29.90 4.59 -33.92
C ASN A 86 -31.40 4.38 -34.20
N ALA A 87 -32.21 5.31 -33.72
CA ALA A 87 -33.62 5.33 -33.91
C ALA A 87 -33.76 5.73 -35.37
N THR A 88 -33.98 4.72 -36.21
CA THR A 88 -34.44 4.89 -37.60
C THR A 88 -35.73 5.72 -37.67
N THR A 89 -36.31 6.06 -36.51
CA THR A 89 -37.25 7.14 -36.30
C THR A 89 -36.64 8.20 -35.37
N PRO A 90 -36.36 9.41 -35.87
CA PRO A 90 -35.94 10.61 -35.12
C PRO A 90 -36.58 11.00 -33.79
N ALA A 91 -37.59 10.28 -33.31
CA ALA A 91 -38.50 10.74 -32.27
C ALA A 91 -37.86 10.88 -30.87
N ALA A 92 -36.62 10.40 -30.66
CA ALA A 92 -35.99 10.36 -29.33
C ALA A 92 -35.11 11.60 -28.99
N LEU A 93 -34.90 12.53 -29.93
CA LEU A 93 -34.11 13.76 -29.71
C LEU A 93 -34.97 15.02 -29.52
N SER A 94 -36.25 14.87 -29.18
CA SER A 94 -37.16 16.00 -28.96
C SER A 94 -36.99 16.57 -27.54
N GLY A 95 -35.92 17.33 -27.32
CA GLY A 95 -35.98 18.48 -26.41
C GLY A 95 -36.70 19.63 -27.10
N SER A 96 -37.24 20.60 -26.35
CA SER A 96 -38.09 21.70 -26.86
C SER A 96 -37.49 22.55 -28.00
N GLY A 97 -36.21 22.38 -28.31
CA GLY A 97 -35.46 23.11 -29.34
C GLY A 97 -34.86 22.27 -30.46
N LEU A 98 -35.11 20.96 -30.56
CA LEU A 98 -34.55 20.11 -31.62
C LEU A 98 -35.63 19.17 -32.18
N LYS A 99 -35.81 19.17 -33.50
CA LYS A 99 -36.63 18.22 -34.26
C LYS A 99 -35.73 17.57 -35.31
N ALA A 100 -35.92 16.33 -35.71
CA ALA A 100 -35.19 15.91 -36.92
C ALA A 100 -35.85 16.48 -38.17
N SER A 101 -35.01 16.65 -39.20
CA SER A 101 -35.47 16.95 -40.54
C SER A 101 -36.44 15.87 -41.03
N THR A 102 -37.32 16.27 -41.94
CA THR A 102 -38.35 15.39 -42.52
C THR A 102 -37.76 14.21 -43.30
N ASP A 103 -36.52 14.33 -43.77
CA ASP A 103 -35.78 13.25 -44.45
C ASP A 103 -35.02 12.33 -43.49
N GLY A 104 -35.00 12.63 -42.18
CA GLY A 104 -34.32 11.86 -41.15
C GLY A 104 -32.80 11.90 -41.21
N THR A 105 -32.20 12.77 -42.04
CA THR A 105 -30.75 12.85 -42.21
C THR A 105 -30.09 13.95 -41.39
N LYS A 106 -30.87 14.88 -40.82
CA LYS A 106 -30.39 16.04 -40.06
C LYS A 106 -31.20 16.27 -38.79
N ILE A 107 -30.62 17.03 -37.86
CA ILE A 107 -31.33 17.60 -36.71
C ILE A 107 -31.59 19.07 -37.04
N ASP A 108 -32.86 19.44 -37.19
CA ASP A 108 -33.31 20.82 -37.30
C ASP A 108 -33.45 21.41 -35.90
N VAL A 109 -32.89 22.59 -35.68
CA VAL A 109 -33.16 23.34 -34.45
C VAL A 109 -34.56 23.93 -34.56
N ASN A 110 -35.43 23.66 -33.59
CA ASN A 110 -36.74 24.30 -33.53
C ASN A 110 -36.52 25.73 -33.00
N HIS A 111 -36.37 26.68 -33.91
CA HIS A 111 -35.97 28.05 -33.61
C HIS A 111 -37.11 28.97 -33.13
N GLY A 112 -38.30 28.41 -32.86
CA GLY A 112 -39.48 29.17 -32.46
C GLY A 112 -40.09 29.98 -33.62
N ASP A 113 -41.32 30.46 -33.44
CA ASP A 113 -41.95 31.34 -34.42
C ASP A 113 -41.20 32.69 -34.45
N GLY A 114 -40.66 33.07 -35.61
CA GLY A 114 -39.96 34.35 -35.78
C GLY A 114 -38.46 34.29 -36.07
N LEU A 115 -37.87 33.09 -36.14
CA LEU A 115 -36.50 32.89 -36.59
C LEU A 115 -36.50 31.90 -37.77
N THR A 116 -35.74 32.20 -38.82
CA THR A 116 -35.50 31.33 -39.97
C THR A 116 -33.99 31.09 -40.13
N VAL A 117 -33.60 30.12 -40.95
CA VAL A 117 -32.19 29.89 -41.30
C VAL A 117 -31.96 30.38 -42.73
N ASP A 118 -30.98 31.26 -42.93
CA ASP A 118 -30.64 31.78 -44.25
C ASP A 118 -29.94 30.73 -45.13
N SER A 119 -29.66 31.08 -46.40
CA SER A 119 -28.98 30.18 -47.33
C SER A 119 -27.54 29.80 -46.93
N ASN A 120 -26.94 30.52 -46.00
CA ASN A 120 -25.59 30.26 -45.48
C ASN A 120 -25.62 29.44 -44.18
N GLY A 121 -26.80 29.09 -43.66
CA GLY A 121 -26.96 28.35 -42.41
C GLY A 121 -26.98 29.23 -41.16
N ALA A 122 -27.07 30.55 -41.28
CA ALA A 122 -27.16 31.47 -40.16
C ALA A 122 -28.62 31.64 -39.70
N LEU A 123 -28.83 31.76 -38.38
CA LEU A 123 -30.14 32.06 -37.81
C LEU A 123 -30.44 33.54 -38.01
N VAL A 124 -31.55 33.85 -38.69
CA VAL A 124 -31.99 35.22 -38.98
C VAL A 124 -33.44 35.40 -38.52
N VAL A 125 -33.84 36.64 -38.20
CA VAL A 125 -35.24 36.95 -37.84
C VAL A 125 -36.12 36.83 -39.07
N ASP A 126 -37.28 36.18 -38.93
CA ASP A 126 -38.27 36.06 -39.98
C ASP A 126 -38.73 37.45 -40.45
N PRO A 127 -38.54 37.82 -41.72
CA PRO A 127 -38.97 39.12 -42.25
C PRO A 127 -40.47 39.39 -42.04
N ASP A 128 -41.30 38.35 -42.05
CA ASP A 128 -42.75 38.49 -41.87
C ASP A 128 -43.11 38.87 -40.42
N LEU A 129 -42.28 38.49 -39.45
CA LEU A 129 -42.42 38.95 -38.07
C LEU A 129 -42.13 40.45 -37.99
N ILE A 130 -41.12 40.93 -38.72
CA ILE A 130 -40.75 42.34 -38.78
C ILE A 130 -41.91 43.16 -39.39
N GLU A 131 -42.48 42.71 -40.52
CA GLU A 131 -43.65 43.35 -41.14
C GLU A 131 -44.89 43.34 -40.22
N SER A 132 -45.08 42.29 -39.41
CA SER A 132 -46.19 42.22 -38.45
C SER A 132 -46.09 43.24 -37.30
N ILE A 133 -44.87 43.70 -37.00
CA ILE A 133 -44.59 44.71 -35.96
C ILE A 133 -44.70 46.14 -36.55
N GLU A 134 -44.35 46.33 -37.82
CA GLU A 134 -44.44 47.62 -38.53
C GLU A 134 -45.87 48.18 -38.59
N GLY A 135 -46.90 47.35 -38.43
CA GLY A 135 -48.29 47.79 -38.41
C GLY A 135 -48.83 48.29 -37.06
N LYS A 136 -48.10 48.10 -35.94
CA LYS A 136 -48.63 48.39 -34.59
C LYS A 136 -47.65 48.95 -33.56
N ALA A 137 -46.35 49.03 -33.86
CA ALA A 137 -45.38 49.58 -32.92
C ALA A 137 -45.10 51.06 -33.22
N ASP A 138 -45.14 51.87 -32.16
CA ASP A 138 -44.64 53.24 -32.15
C ASP A 138 -43.22 53.26 -32.75
N GLN A 139 -42.95 54.13 -33.72
CA GLN A 139 -41.66 54.19 -34.40
C GLN A 139 -40.51 54.37 -33.40
N GLU A 140 -40.77 55.00 -32.26
CA GLU A 140 -39.82 55.12 -31.15
C GLU A 140 -39.48 53.77 -30.50
N ALA A 141 -40.43 52.85 -30.36
CA ALA A 141 -40.18 51.53 -29.77
C ALA A 141 -39.34 50.64 -30.71
N LEU A 142 -39.60 50.72 -32.02
CA LEU A 142 -38.79 50.02 -33.02
C LEU A 142 -37.37 50.58 -33.10
N GLN A 143 -37.22 51.91 -33.02
CA GLN A 143 -35.92 52.55 -33.00
C GLN A 143 -35.13 52.22 -31.71
N ALA A 144 -35.79 52.17 -30.56
CA ALA A 144 -35.17 51.74 -29.30
C ALA A 144 -34.71 50.28 -29.32
N VAL A 145 -35.48 49.38 -29.95
CA VAL A 145 -35.08 47.98 -30.13
C VAL A 145 -33.91 47.87 -31.10
N ALA A 146 -33.92 48.60 -32.22
CA ALA A 146 -32.81 48.64 -33.17
C ALA A 146 -31.52 49.18 -32.55
N GLU A 147 -31.61 50.25 -31.74
CA GLU A 147 -30.48 50.77 -30.96
C GLU A 147 -29.97 49.74 -29.95
N THR A 148 -30.87 49.09 -29.20
CA THR A 148 -30.49 48.05 -28.22
C THR A 148 -29.80 46.86 -28.90
N ILE A 149 -30.28 46.44 -30.08
CA ILE A 149 -29.63 45.39 -30.88
C ILE A 149 -28.25 45.87 -31.35
N GLY A 150 -28.14 47.09 -31.89
CA GLY A 150 -26.86 47.66 -32.32
C GLY A 150 -25.83 47.79 -31.19
N GLU A 151 -26.27 48.19 -29.99
CA GLU A 151 -25.45 48.24 -28.79
C GLU A 151 -24.99 46.83 -28.36
N ASN A 152 -25.89 45.85 -28.36
CA ASN A 152 -25.55 44.47 -27.98
C ASN A 152 -24.63 43.80 -29.01
N THR A 153 -24.83 44.02 -30.30
CA THR A 153 -23.92 43.55 -31.35
C THR A 153 -22.55 44.18 -31.18
N SER A 154 -22.48 45.50 -30.93
CA SER A 154 -21.20 46.18 -30.68
C SER A 154 -20.51 45.70 -29.40
N ARG A 155 -21.26 45.32 -28.37
CA ARG A 155 -20.72 44.69 -27.15
C ARG A 155 -20.21 43.27 -27.38
N ILE A 156 -20.88 42.48 -28.21
CA ILE A 156 -20.42 41.13 -28.60
C ILE A 156 -19.15 41.25 -29.44
N GLN A 157 -19.14 42.14 -30.42
CA GLN A 157 -17.97 42.38 -31.26
C GLN A 157 -16.79 42.91 -30.44
N SER A 158 -17.04 43.79 -29.46
CA SER A 158 -15.98 44.25 -28.57
C SER A 158 -15.48 43.15 -27.64
N LEU A 159 -16.31 42.20 -27.20
CA LEU A 159 -15.90 41.01 -26.45
C LEU A 159 -15.11 39.99 -27.30
N GLU A 160 -15.35 39.95 -28.62
CA GLU A 160 -14.61 39.10 -29.56
C GLU A 160 -13.27 39.72 -29.99
N ASP A 161 -13.24 41.03 -30.24
CA ASP A 161 -12.06 41.77 -30.70
C ASP A 161 -11.12 42.15 -29.55
N SER A 162 -11.64 42.26 -28.33
CA SER A 162 -10.77 42.28 -27.18
C SER A 162 -10.31 40.85 -26.93
N ALA A 163 -9.05 40.59 -27.29
CA ALA A 163 -8.26 39.49 -26.74
C ALA A 163 -8.11 39.71 -25.22
N VAL A 164 -9.22 39.63 -24.49
CA VAL A 164 -9.26 39.73 -23.04
C VAL A 164 -8.78 38.39 -22.54
N ASP A 165 -7.54 38.39 -22.07
CA ASP A 165 -7.13 37.50 -20.99
C ASP A 165 -8.23 37.53 -19.92
N ALA A 166 -9.05 36.48 -19.91
CA ALA A 166 -10.12 36.21 -18.96
C ALA A 166 -11.17 37.32 -18.78
N VAL A 167 -12.27 37.22 -19.54
CA VAL A 167 -13.56 37.65 -19.00
C VAL A 167 -13.79 36.85 -17.72
N ASP A 168 -13.85 37.56 -16.60
CA ASP A 168 -14.10 37.03 -15.26
C ASP A 168 -15.55 36.50 -15.16
N LEU A 169 -15.82 35.39 -15.84
CA LEU A 169 -17.01 34.56 -15.67
C LEU A 169 -16.88 33.67 -14.41
N ALA A 170 -15.82 33.88 -13.62
CA ALA A 170 -15.57 33.16 -12.39
C ALA A 170 -16.50 33.64 -11.28
N GLY A 171 -17.68 33.02 -11.19
CA GLY A 171 -18.17 32.69 -9.85
C GLY A 171 -17.06 31.95 -9.08
N PRO A 172 -17.08 31.92 -7.73
CA PRO A 172 -15.97 31.46 -6.88
C PRO A 172 -15.51 30.00 -7.08
N GLY A 173 -16.02 29.29 -8.08
CA GLY A 173 -15.73 27.89 -8.37
C GLY A 173 -15.12 27.60 -9.74
N LEU A 174 -14.85 28.55 -10.64
CA LEU A 174 -14.24 28.26 -11.96
C LEU A 174 -13.27 29.37 -12.42
N LYS A 175 -12.05 29.03 -12.86
CA LYS A 175 -11.08 29.92 -13.52
C LYS A 175 -10.85 29.49 -14.98
N ALA A 176 -10.73 30.44 -15.89
CA ALA A 176 -10.34 30.16 -17.27
C ALA A 176 -8.81 30.21 -17.41
N GLN A 177 -8.19 29.15 -17.89
CA GLN A 177 -6.74 29.08 -18.16
C GLN A 177 -6.52 28.32 -19.49
N ASP A 178 -5.75 28.89 -20.41
CA ASP A 178 -5.44 28.32 -21.74
C ASP A 178 -6.67 27.89 -22.57
N GLY A 179 -7.74 28.69 -22.53
CA GLY A 179 -8.98 28.41 -23.26
C GLY A 179 -9.83 27.27 -22.67
N LYS A 180 -9.53 26.81 -21.45
CA LYS A 180 -10.34 25.84 -20.70
C LYS A 180 -10.84 26.43 -19.38
N LEU A 181 -12.09 26.13 -19.03
CA LEU A 181 -12.65 26.36 -17.69
C LEU A 181 -12.16 25.26 -16.75
N THR A 182 -11.47 25.63 -15.68
CA THR A 182 -11.00 24.74 -14.63
C THR A 182 -11.61 25.16 -13.30
N PRO A 183 -11.94 24.25 -12.37
CA PRO A 183 -12.48 24.66 -11.07
C PRO A 183 -11.53 25.58 -10.31
N ASN A 184 -12.07 26.65 -9.71
CA ASN A 184 -11.37 27.49 -8.73
C ASN A 184 -11.41 26.75 -7.38
N ILE A 185 -10.64 25.67 -7.31
CA ILE A 185 -10.30 24.98 -6.08
C ILE A 185 -9.29 25.88 -5.35
N GLY A 186 -9.66 26.37 -4.16
CA GLY A 186 -8.91 27.40 -3.44
C GLY A 186 -7.41 27.11 -3.30
N SER A 187 -6.63 28.16 -3.03
CA SER A 187 -5.17 28.13 -2.89
C SER A 187 -4.71 26.95 -2.02
N GLY A 188 -4.17 25.90 -2.65
CA GLY A 188 -3.76 24.67 -1.97
C GLY A 188 -4.08 23.39 -2.73
N LEU A 189 -4.96 23.43 -3.73
CA LEU A 189 -5.30 22.28 -4.57
C LEU A 189 -5.11 22.60 -6.06
N GLU A 190 -4.42 21.73 -6.78
CA GLU A 190 -4.22 21.80 -8.23
C GLU A 190 -4.74 20.52 -8.88
N ILE A 191 -5.27 20.61 -10.11
CA ILE A 191 -5.56 19.42 -10.91
C ILE A 191 -4.37 19.21 -11.83
N SER A 192 -3.67 18.10 -11.66
CA SER A 192 -2.53 17.72 -12.50
C SER A 192 -2.91 17.58 -13.97
N THR A 193 -1.91 17.58 -14.86
CA THR A 193 -2.08 17.33 -16.30
C THR A 193 -2.75 15.98 -16.64
N SER A 194 -2.85 15.08 -15.66
CA SER A 194 -3.53 13.78 -15.77
C SER A 194 -4.96 13.78 -15.19
N ASN A 195 -5.55 14.95 -14.93
CA ASN A 195 -6.88 15.12 -14.31
C ASN A 195 -7.00 14.53 -12.88
N GLN A 196 -5.91 14.44 -12.13
CA GLN A 196 -5.93 14.03 -10.71
C GLN A 196 -5.82 15.26 -9.81
N LEU A 197 -6.61 15.34 -8.75
CA LEU A 197 -6.54 16.39 -7.72
C LEU A 197 -5.29 16.18 -6.86
N GLN A 198 -4.43 17.19 -6.76
CA GLN A 198 -3.17 17.19 -6.03
C GLN A 198 -3.09 18.42 -5.13
N LEU A 199 -2.28 18.35 -4.07
CA LEU A 199 -1.98 19.52 -3.24
C LEU A 199 -0.95 20.40 -3.98
N ALA A 200 -1.18 21.71 -4.02
CA ALA A 200 -0.23 22.67 -4.60
C ALA A 200 1.12 22.57 -3.88
N ALA A 201 2.23 22.59 -4.63
CA ALA A 201 3.58 22.38 -4.09
C ALA A 201 3.91 23.35 -2.93
N ASP A 202 3.39 24.56 -2.99
CA ASP A 202 3.56 25.66 -2.05
C ASP A 202 2.92 25.36 -0.67
N PHE A 203 1.84 24.56 -0.66
CA PHE A 203 1.15 24.15 0.56
C PHE A 203 2.01 23.16 1.36
N VAL A 204 2.72 22.26 0.67
CA VAL A 204 3.62 21.30 1.29
C VAL A 204 4.84 21.99 1.91
N GLU A 205 5.32 23.07 1.30
CA GLU A 205 6.46 23.84 1.82
C GLU A 205 6.11 24.59 3.13
N THR A 206 4.85 25.02 3.27
CA THR A 206 4.36 25.69 4.48
C THR A 206 4.22 24.71 5.67
N VAL A 207 3.81 23.47 5.41
CA VAL A 207 3.67 22.42 6.45
C VAL A 207 5.04 21.94 6.94
N ASN A 208 6.04 21.87 6.07
CA ASN A 208 7.40 21.41 6.42
C ASN A 208 8.19 22.39 7.30
N GLY A 209 7.72 23.62 7.48
CA GLY A 209 8.44 24.66 8.24
C GLY A 209 7.94 24.92 9.66
N LYS A 210 6.68 24.62 10.00
CA LYS A 210 6.05 25.10 11.26
C LYS A 210 4.90 24.26 11.84
N ALA A 211 4.54 23.11 11.27
CA ALA A 211 3.44 22.31 11.83
C ALA A 211 3.87 21.64 13.14
N ASP A 212 3.13 21.86 14.23
CA ASP A 212 3.26 21.07 15.44
C ASP A 212 2.74 19.63 15.22
N GLU A 213 3.18 18.71 16.08
CA GLU A 213 2.88 17.27 15.99
C GLU A 213 1.37 16.99 15.93
N GLU A 214 0.55 17.84 16.54
CA GLU A 214 -0.91 17.76 16.56
C GLU A 214 -1.53 18.06 15.18
N THR A 215 -0.98 19.04 14.44
CA THR A 215 -1.41 19.35 13.07
C THR A 215 -1.06 18.22 12.09
N VAL A 216 0.09 17.57 12.27
CA VAL A 216 0.50 16.43 11.43
C VAL A 216 -0.41 15.21 11.68
N LEU A 217 -0.77 14.96 12.94
CA LEU A 217 -1.68 13.87 13.31
C LEU A 217 -3.11 14.10 12.78
N ALA A 218 -3.62 15.33 12.84
CA ALA A 218 -4.94 15.66 12.31
C ALA A 218 -5.01 15.49 10.78
N VAL A 219 -3.94 15.87 10.05
CA VAL A 219 -3.87 15.65 8.59
C VAL A 219 -3.76 14.15 8.27
N ALA A 220 -2.98 13.38 9.04
CA ALA A 220 -2.88 11.94 8.87
C ALA A 220 -4.19 11.21 9.16
N GLU A 221 -4.99 11.69 10.12
CA GLU A 221 -6.32 11.15 10.42
C GLU A 221 -7.34 11.44 9.30
N VAL A 222 -7.33 12.65 8.75
CA VAL A 222 -8.17 13.00 7.58
C VAL A 222 -7.77 12.19 6.35
N VAL A 223 -6.47 11.98 6.12
CA VAL A 223 -5.96 11.14 5.02
C VAL A 223 -6.25 9.65 5.26
N GLY A 224 -6.17 9.18 6.51
CA GLY A 224 -6.50 7.80 6.89
C GLY A 224 -7.99 7.47 6.77
N ASN A 225 -8.86 8.46 6.95
CA ASN A 225 -10.31 8.32 6.78
C ASN A 225 -10.78 8.44 5.31
N MET A 226 -9.91 8.87 4.38
CA MET A 226 -10.16 8.73 2.95
C MET A 226 -9.90 7.29 2.51
N GLN A 227 -10.88 6.42 2.76
CA GLN A 227 -10.87 5.06 2.23
C GLN A 227 -10.92 5.07 0.68
N THR A 228 -9.94 4.37 0.09
CA THR A 228 -9.98 3.73 -1.24
C THR A 228 -9.91 4.59 -2.51
N SER A 229 -8.96 5.52 -2.57
CA SER A 229 -8.27 5.76 -3.84
C SER A 229 -6.81 6.02 -3.52
N LYS A 230 -5.92 5.19 -4.08
CA LYS A 230 -4.46 5.24 -3.90
C LYS A 230 -3.99 6.67 -3.62
N VAL A 231 -3.67 6.95 -2.36
CA VAL A 231 -2.93 8.17 -2.02
C VAL A 231 -1.52 7.90 -2.51
N ASP A 232 -1.22 8.42 -3.69
CA ASP A 232 0.11 8.42 -4.27
C ASP A 232 0.96 9.39 -3.45
N VAL A 233 1.56 8.90 -2.37
CA VAL A 233 2.51 9.68 -1.56
C VAL A 233 3.84 9.70 -2.32
N SER A 234 3.84 10.38 -3.47
CA SER A 234 5.03 10.71 -4.26
C SER A 234 5.78 11.87 -3.60
N ALA A 235 6.14 11.69 -2.32
CA ALA A 235 7.11 12.58 -1.68
C ALA A 235 8.50 12.28 -2.24
N LYS A 236 8.92 13.09 -3.22
CA LYS A 236 10.32 13.32 -3.64
C LYS A 236 11.17 12.07 -3.91
N ALA A 237 10.71 11.15 -4.77
CA ALA A 237 11.68 10.45 -5.61
C ALA A 237 12.07 11.41 -6.73
N THR A 238 13.33 11.83 -6.78
CA THR A 238 13.80 12.60 -7.94
C THR A 238 13.73 11.70 -9.18
N SER A 239 13.61 12.27 -10.37
CA SER A 239 13.57 11.50 -11.63
C SER A 239 14.79 10.58 -11.81
N ALA A 240 15.88 10.84 -11.10
CA ALA A 240 17.09 10.02 -11.04
C ALA A 240 16.91 8.73 -10.19
N ASP A 241 16.05 8.74 -9.17
CA ASP A 241 15.78 7.59 -8.30
C ASP A 241 14.87 6.55 -8.98
N ILE A 242 13.99 7.03 -9.87
CA ILE A 242 13.09 6.20 -10.69
C ILE A 242 13.86 5.45 -11.78
N GLN A 243 14.87 6.09 -12.40
CA GLN A 243 15.65 5.47 -13.47
C GLN A 243 16.67 4.43 -12.99
N ASN A 244 17.04 4.44 -11.71
CA ASN A 244 17.98 3.49 -11.12
C ASN A 244 17.33 2.25 -10.47
N GLY A 245 16.01 2.04 -10.65
CA GLY A 245 15.32 0.85 -10.16
C GLY A 245 15.23 0.75 -8.62
N ALA A 246 15.49 1.85 -7.90
CA ALA A 246 15.40 1.89 -6.44
C ALA A 246 13.99 2.22 -5.93
N ALA A 247 13.18 2.91 -6.74
CA ALA A 247 11.83 3.36 -6.36
C ALA A 247 10.74 2.25 -6.44
N ASP A 248 11.06 1.06 -6.95
CA ASP A 248 10.08 -0.01 -7.19
C ASP A 248 10.14 -1.16 -6.18
N LYS A 249 10.90 -0.98 -5.08
CA LYS A 249 10.81 -1.87 -3.91
C LYS A 249 9.97 -1.24 -2.83
N TRP A 250 8.75 -0.84 -3.19
CA TRP A 250 7.67 -0.82 -2.21
C TRP A 250 7.48 -2.26 -1.79
N VAL A 251 8.07 -2.58 -0.65
CA VAL A 251 7.84 -3.86 0.00
C VAL A 251 6.35 -3.85 0.33
N ASP A 252 5.56 -4.58 -0.46
CA ASP A 252 4.14 -4.76 -0.17
C ASP A 252 3.99 -5.41 1.22
N ALA A 253 2.75 -5.47 1.73
CA ALA A 253 2.51 -6.05 3.05
C ALA A 253 3.09 -7.48 3.17
N ALA A 254 3.12 -8.25 2.08
CA ALA A 254 3.69 -9.59 2.05
C ALA A 254 5.22 -9.55 2.17
N GLY A 255 5.89 -8.66 1.45
CA GLY A 255 7.32 -8.45 1.55
C GLY A 255 7.74 -7.92 2.93
N LEU A 256 6.89 -7.14 3.61
CA LEU A 256 7.23 -6.58 4.93
C LEU A 256 7.11 -7.67 5.98
N VAL A 257 6.07 -8.51 5.86
CA VAL A 257 5.92 -9.72 6.67
C VAL A 257 7.12 -10.64 6.46
N GLN A 258 7.55 -10.86 5.21
CA GLN A 258 8.72 -11.68 4.90
C GLN A 258 10.01 -11.07 5.48
N TYR A 259 10.22 -9.77 5.29
CA TYR A 259 11.37 -9.05 5.83
C TYR A 259 11.45 -9.15 7.36
N MET A 260 10.30 -9.04 8.03
CA MET A 260 10.21 -9.18 9.48
C MET A 260 10.41 -10.63 9.92
N SER A 261 9.87 -11.63 9.20
CA SER A 261 10.09 -13.04 9.53
C SER A 261 11.54 -13.48 9.35
N ASP A 262 12.25 -12.88 8.39
CA ASP A 262 13.66 -13.18 8.11
C ASP A 262 14.62 -12.54 9.13
N ARG A 263 14.13 -11.59 9.94
CA ARG A 263 14.94 -10.81 10.88
C ARG A 263 14.47 -10.85 12.32
N PHE A 264 13.28 -11.39 12.60
CA PHE A 264 12.73 -11.45 13.94
C PHE A 264 12.15 -12.83 14.26
N ALA A 265 12.55 -13.37 15.40
CA ALA A 265 12.04 -14.64 15.91
C ALA A 265 11.76 -14.56 17.41
N ILE A 266 10.79 -15.36 17.87
CA ILE A 266 10.52 -15.58 19.29
C ILE A 266 10.82 -17.04 19.62
N ILE A 267 11.71 -17.24 20.58
CA ILE A 267 12.11 -18.56 21.06
C ILE A 267 11.51 -18.80 22.44
N TYR A 268 11.07 -20.02 22.70
CA TYR A 268 10.60 -20.47 24.01
C TYR A 268 11.60 -21.49 24.57
N PRO A 269 12.47 -21.08 25.51
CA PRO A 269 13.41 -22.01 26.14
C PRO A 269 12.65 -23.14 26.82
N ASN A 270 13.20 -24.35 26.78
CA ASN A 270 12.56 -25.58 27.28
C ASN A 270 11.33 -26.05 26.46
N GLY A 271 11.15 -25.55 25.24
CA GLY A 271 10.04 -25.90 24.36
C GLY A 271 8.82 -24.98 24.55
N GLY A 272 7.67 -25.36 23.99
CA GLY A 272 6.46 -24.54 24.01
C GLY A 272 6.33 -23.58 22.84
N ASN A 273 5.31 -22.73 22.90
CA ASN A 273 4.95 -21.78 21.83
C ASN A 273 4.22 -20.56 22.39
N ALA A 274 3.77 -19.65 21.53
CA ALA A 274 3.09 -18.43 21.96
C ALA A 274 1.79 -18.65 22.75
N ALA A 275 1.04 -19.70 22.45
CA ALA A 275 -0.19 -20.04 23.17
C ALA A 275 0.09 -20.79 24.49
N SER A 276 1.24 -21.44 24.61
CA SER A 276 1.63 -22.24 25.77
C SER A 276 3.15 -22.15 25.97
N PRO A 277 3.66 -21.04 26.50
CA PRO A 277 5.09 -20.85 26.75
C PRO A 277 5.57 -21.83 27.84
N ALA A 278 6.68 -22.53 27.60
CA ALA A 278 7.24 -23.41 28.62
C ALA A 278 7.92 -22.61 29.73
N ASN A 279 7.95 -23.23 30.92
CA ASN A 279 8.69 -22.70 32.05
C ASN A 279 10.19 -23.01 31.92
N VAL A 280 11.00 -22.04 32.30
CA VAL A 280 12.40 -22.27 32.70
C VAL A 280 12.48 -22.44 34.21
N THR A 281 13.47 -23.18 34.69
CA THR A 281 13.72 -23.40 36.12
C THR A 281 15.15 -23.02 36.46
N ILE A 282 15.39 -22.57 37.68
CA ILE A 282 16.73 -22.25 38.19
C ILE A 282 17.73 -23.41 38.04
N ASN A 283 19.02 -23.09 38.05
CA ASN A 283 20.12 -24.05 37.96
C ASN A 283 20.07 -24.96 36.71
N ASN A 284 19.61 -24.43 35.58
CA ASN A 284 19.53 -25.15 34.32
C ASN A 284 20.26 -24.40 33.21
N ARG A 285 20.67 -25.16 32.19
CA ARG A 285 21.19 -24.64 30.93
C ARG A 285 20.31 -25.14 29.79
N TYR A 286 19.78 -24.22 29.01
CA TYR A 286 19.02 -24.52 27.80
C TYR A 286 19.89 -24.24 26.59
N THR A 287 19.90 -25.18 25.65
CA THR A 287 20.67 -25.11 24.41
C THR A 287 19.67 -25.13 23.27
N ILE A 288 19.66 -24.06 22.48
CA ILE A 288 18.64 -23.82 21.46
C ILE A 288 19.36 -23.44 20.16
N PRO A 289 19.00 -24.02 19.01
CA PRO A 289 19.50 -23.53 17.73
C PRO A 289 19.18 -22.04 17.57
N THR A 290 20.15 -21.25 17.11
CA THR A 290 19.86 -19.87 16.73
C THR A 290 18.84 -19.84 15.58
N PRO A 291 17.85 -18.95 15.60
CA PRO A 291 16.91 -18.80 14.49
C PRO A 291 17.57 -18.18 13.25
N PHE A 292 18.75 -17.56 13.41
CA PHE A 292 19.51 -16.92 12.34
C PHE A 292 20.97 -17.43 12.34
N PRO A 293 21.23 -18.66 11.82
CA PRO A 293 22.59 -19.22 11.80
C PRO A 293 23.55 -18.39 10.94
N GLY A 294 24.76 -18.13 11.45
CA GLY A 294 25.78 -17.35 10.75
C GLY A 294 25.55 -15.84 10.73
N HIS A 295 24.55 -15.34 11.47
CA HIS A 295 24.23 -13.91 11.55
C HIS A 295 24.49 -13.34 12.95
N GLU A 296 24.78 -12.04 13.00
CA GLU A 296 24.83 -11.31 14.26
C GLU A 296 23.39 -11.08 14.75
N ILE A 297 23.16 -11.32 16.04
CA ILE A 297 21.83 -11.19 16.64
C ILE A 297 21.86 -10.35 17.91
N ASP A 298 20.82 -9.56 18.12
CA ASP A 298 20.46 -8.96 19.40
C ASP A 298 19.27 -9.72 20.00
N PHE A 299 19.17 -9.78 21.32
CA PHE A 299 18.09 -10.50 21.98
C PHE A 299 17.63 -9.89 23.29
N ARG A 300 16.36 -10.15 23.61
CA ARG A 300 15.70 -9.69 24.82
C ARG A 300 14.99 -10.84 25.49
N ILE A 301 15.49 -11.23 26.65
CA ILE A 301 14.92 -12.28 27.49
C ILE A 301 13.75 -11.70 28.28
N GLN A 302 12.60 -12.36 28.22
CA GLN A 302 11.42 -11.99 28.98
C GLN A 302 10.92 -13.18 29.78
N LEU A 303 10.53 -12.91 31.03
CA LEU A 303 9.78 -13.85 31.85
C LEU A 303 8.33 -13.35 31.97
N GLN A 304 7.41 -14.28 32.23
CA GLN A 304 6.03 -13.95 32.55
C GLN A 304 5.80 -14.06 34.06
N PHE A 305 5.25 -13.01 34.67
CA PHE A 305 4.86 -13.00 36.09
C PHE A 305 3.60 -12.16 36.28
N GLY A 306 2.61 -12.70 37.00
CA GLY A 306 1.33 -12.02 37.20
C GLY A 306 0.55 -11.75 35.90
N GLY A 307 0.79 -12.55 34.86
CA GLY A 307 0.22 -12.35 33.52
C GLY A 307 1.03 -11.42 32.61
N GLU A 308 1.94 -10.62 33.18
CA GLU A 308 2.73 -9.61 32.46
C GLU A 308 4.06 -10.16 31.97
N TRP A 309 4.46 -9.76 30.76
CA TRP A 309 5.79 -10.05 30.21
C TRP A 309 6.73 -8.88 30.45
N SER A 310 7.86 -9.14 31.08
CA SER A 310 8.87 -8.09 31.24
C SER A 310 10.29 -8.61 31.10
N CYS A 311 11.20 -7.67 30.81
CA CYS A 311 12.60 -7.98 30.62
C CYS A 311 13.25 -8.19 31.97
N VAL A 312 13.96 -9.30 32.10
CA VAL A 312 14.80 -9.58 33.26
C VAL A 312 16.24 -9.55 32.79
N ALA A 313 16.93 -8.48 33.14
CA ALA A 313 18.35 -8.30 32.83
C ALA A 313 19.07 -8.06 34.14
N SER A 314 19.42 -9.14 34.83
CA SER A 314 20.35 -9.04 35.94
C SER A 314 21.01 -10.37 36.20
N TYR A 315 22.33 -10.34 36.28
CA TYR A 315 23.10 -11.31 37.03
C TYR A 315 23.47 -10.61 38.32
N ASN A 316 22.93 -11.06 39.44
CA ASN A 316 23.47 -10.66 40.74
C ASN A 316 24.02 -11.89 41.46
N TYR A 317 25.29 -11.80 41.86
CA TYR A 317 25.97 -12.82 42.62
C TYR A 317 25.70 -12.62 44.11
N TYR A 318 24.79 -13.42 44.67
CA TYR A 318 24.61 -13.52 46.11
C TYR A 318 25.53 -14.62 46.69
N ASN A 319 25.88 -14.50 47.97
CA ASN A 319 26.60 -15.56 48.69
C ASN A 319 25.86 -16.92 48.67
N SER A 320 24.54 -16.91 48.42
CA SER A 320 23.67 -18.08 48.31
C SER A 320 23.47 -18.59 46.87
N GLY A 321 24.05 -17.94 45.86
CA GLY A 321 23.93 -18.32 44.45
C GLY A 321 23.59 -17.16 43.51
N GLY A 322 23.55 -17.46 42.21
CA GLY A 322 23.19 -16.48 41.19
C GLY A 322 21.67 -16.25 41.14
N ILE A 323 21.24 -15.00 41.06
CA ILE A 323 19.88 -14.62 40.66
C ILE A 323 19.94 -14.09 39.24
N GLY A 324 19.04 -14.57 38.39
CA GLY A 324 18.90 -14.06 37.04
C GLY A 324 18.74 -15.10 35.96
N ILE A 325 18.73 -14.58 34.74
CA ILE A 325 18.81 -15.36 33.51
C ILE A 325 19.70 -14.58 32.54
N VAL A 326 20.61 -15.29 31.89
CA VAL A 326 21.47 -14.74 30.84
C VAL A 326 21.38 -15.65 29.62
N ALA A 327 21.45 -15.06 28.45
CA ALA A 327 21.60 -15.79 27.21
C ALA A 327 22.80 -15.23 26.46
N ASP A 328 23.44 -16.07 25.66
CA ASP A 328 24.50 -15.69 24.74
C ASP A 328 24.59 -16.70 23.60
N VAL A 329 25.17 -16.30 22.47
CA VAL A 329 25.40 -17.16 21.30
C VAL A 329 26.82 -17.68 21.34
N VAL A 330 26.97 -19.01 21.34
CA VAL A 330 28.28 -19.66 21.27
C VAL A 330 28.25 -20.73 20.20
N ASN A 331 29.02 -20.54 19.12
CA ASN A 331 29.06 -21.44 17.95
C ASN A 331 27.67 -21.66 17.33
N ASP A 332 26.97 -20.58 16.95
CA ASP A 332 25.61 -20.60 16.37
C ASP A 332 24.55 -21.28 17.23
N VAL A 333 24.79 -21.35 18.54
CA VAL A 333 23.86 -21.95 19.49
C VAL A 333 23.54 -20.93 20.56
N LEU A 334 22.26 -20.58 20.69
CA LEU A 334 21.76 -19.75 21.77
C LEU A 334 21.74 -20.58 23.06
N ARG A 335 22.56 -20.18 24.02
CA ARG A 335 22.65 -20.81 25.33
C ARG A 335 22.02 -19.91 26.36
N VAL A 336 21.08 -20.46 27.12
CA VAL A 336 20.40 -19.76 28.20
C VAL A 336 20.82 -20.39 29.52
N GLN A 337 21.38 -19.60 30.42
CA GLN A 337 21.79 -20.03 31.75
C GLN A 337 20.91 -19.35 32.79
N THR A 338 20.26 -20.15 33.64
CA THR A 338 19.50 -19.62 34.78
C THR A 338 20.39 -19.59 36.03
N GLY A 339 20.12 -18.62 36.89
CA GLY A 339 20.74 -18.50 38.21
C GLY A 339 20.43 -19.72 39.08
N SER A 340 21.30 -20.01 40.05
CA SER A 340 21.15 -21.17 40.93
C SER A 340 20.17 -20.94 42.09
N TYR A 341 19.79 -19.69 42.37
CA TYR A 341 18.95 -19.32 43.52
C TYR A 341 17.55 -18.85 43.12
N ALA A 342 17.44 -17.95 42.15
CA ALA A 342 16.15 -17.45 41.63
C ALA A 342 16.28 -16.96 40.17
N LEU A 343 15.18 -16.91 39.44
CA LEU A 343 15.11 -16.26 38.12
C LEU A 343 15.06 -14.73 38.24
N PHE A 344 14.34 -14.24 39.26
CA PHE A 344 14.30 -12.85 39.71
C PHE A 344 13.89 -12.81 41.19
N GLY A 345 14.12 -11.68 41.87
CA GLY A 345 13.77 -11.50 43.27
C GLY A 345 13.24 -10.10 43.56
N SER A 346 13.44 -9.61 44.79
CA SER A 346 13.05 -8.26 45.19
C SER A 346 13.69 -7.22 44.26
N PRO A 347 12.94 -6.16 43.84
CA PRO A 347 13.49 -5.08 43.02
C PRO A 347 14.76 -4.47 43.62
N ALA A 348 14.79 -4.33 44.96
CA ALA A 348 15.97 -3.90 45.70
C ALA A 348 17.06 -4.99 45.62
N GLY A 349 18.01 -4.80 44.70
CA GLY A 349 19.16 -5.67 44.50
C GLY A 349 19.13 -6.48 43.22
N THR A 350 17.96 -6.83 42.67
CA THR A 350 17.92 -7.65 41.43
C THR A 350 17.54 -6.86 40.18
N LEU A 351 17.32 -5.55 40.30
CA LEU A 351 16.82 -4.69 39.19
C LEU A 351 15.55 -5.29 38.52
N ASN A 352 14.79 -6.05 39.29
CA ASN A 352 13.56 -6.64 38.83
C ASN A 352 12.50 -5.56 38.65
N VAL A 353 11.85 -5.56 37.49
CA VAL A 353 10.81 -4.62 37.09
C VAL A 353 9.40 -5.06 37.48
N PHE A 354 9.24 -6.32 37.91
CA PHE A 354 7.95 -6.80 38.41
C PHE A 354 7.63 -6.22 39.79
N VAL A 355 6.52 -5.49 39.91
CA VAL A 355 6.01 -4.96 41.17
C VAL A 355 5.53 -6.13 42.05
N GLY A 356 6.00 -6.19 43.30
CA GLY A 356 5.56 -7.21 44.27
C GLY A 356 6.06 -8.63 44.01
N ALA A 357 7.02 -8.81 43.09
CA ALA A 357 7.60 -10.12 42.82
C ALA A 357 8.42 -10.64 44.02
N SER A 358 8.08 -11.85 44.47
CA SER A 358 8.91 -12.65 45.36
C SER A 358 9.94 -13.45 44.57
N GLN A 359 10.87 -14.09 45.29
CA GLN A 359 11.84 -15.00 44.68
C GLN A 359 11.10 -16.09 43.89
N THR A 360 11.36 -16.14 42.59
CA THR A 360 10.67 -17.07 41.68
C THR A 360 11.68 -18.05 41.11
N THR A 361 11.43 -19.35 41.27
CA THR A 361 12.34 -20.44 40.83
C THR A 361 11.94 -21.04 39.49
N THR A 362 10.70 -20.78 39.03
CA THR A 362 10.17 -21.24 37.75
C THR A 362 9.22 -20.19 37.17
N ALA A 363 9.32 -19.91 35.87
CA ALA A 363 8.44 -18.96 35.18
C ALA A 363 8.41 -19.22 33.67
N PRO A 364 7.30 -18.90 32.97
CA PRO A 364 7.27 -18.92 31.52
C PRO A 364 8.31 -17.97 30.95
N CYS A 365 9.05 -18.41 29.93
CA CYS A 365 10.13 -17.64 29.33
C CYS A 365 9.96 -17.53 27.83
N ARG A 366 10.33 -16.37 27.28
CA ARG A 366 10.54 -16.20 25.85
C ARG A 366 11.77 -15.33 25.59
N ILE A 367 12.41 -15.53 24.45
CA ILE A 367 13.52 -14.72 23.99
C ILE A 367 13.13 -14.15 22.65
N LYS A 368 13.06 -12.83 22.57
CA LYS A 368 12.90 -12.11 21.31
C LYS A 368 14.28 -11.95 20.70
N VAL A 369 14.43 -12.31 19.44
CA VAL A 369 15.72 -12.32 18.74
C VAL A 369 15.57 -11.50 17.46
N TRP A 370 16.50 -10.57 17.26
CA TRP A 370 16.60 -9.75 16.06
C TRP A 370 17.93 -10.01 15.38
N ARG A 371 17.90 -10.15 14.06
CA ARG A 371 19.10 -10.08 13.23
C ARG A 371 19.55 -8.61 13.09
N VAL A 372 20.83 -8.31 13.30
CA VAL A 372 21.34 -6.92 13.33
C VAL A 372 22.21 -6.50 12.16
N ASP A 373 22.58 -7.43 11.28
CA ASP A 373 23.39 -7.18 10.07
C ASP A 373 22.60 -6.75 8.81
#